data_AF-A0A9X0BR91-F1
#
_entry.id   AF-A0A9X0BR91-F1
#
_cell.length_a   1.000
_cell.length_b   1.000
_cell.length_c   1.000
_cell.angle_alpha   90.00
_cell.angle_beta   90.00
_cell.angle_gamma   90.00
#
_symmetry.space_group_name_H-M   'P 1'
#
loop_
_entity.id
_entity.type
_entity.pdbx_description
1 polymer ?
#
loop_
_entity_poly.entity_id
_entity_poly.type
_entity_poly.pdbx_seq_one_letter_code
_entity_poly.pdbx_strand_id
1 'polypeptide(L)'
;MSIGVAIIGSGLFAKEQHLPAVQAASNFQLKAIYSRSLKSAKDLASGTSEVDLYSEDSGSGKTYTDLLARSDIGAVIIALPILVQPEFIKKALLAGKHVLSEKPIAKDVTTAQELLKWYKSNIDTSKVFWAVAENFRYMTKFLFAAEQVQKLGKVQNFRVNVHSLMDKGNKYFHTAWRKTPEYQGGFLLDGGVHMTAALRLILGPTERLSILSAQSQLQQSFLPPVDTVDAVAKTESGATGVISLSWGSSFNNQVFEFACEKGVVTLDFDDVTVNGEKHHVEFDGKGVVPEVAEFANSIVSGKPDSRQSPEEALADLEILEQMLRSGEKDGEKCGSPTLLRENLREKFSRLNSDPTTLERPARPSNTDKMAAAKQHIPIVKKRTHRFNRHQSDRFMRVGASWRKPKGIDNCVRRRFKGQMAMPSIGYGSNKKTRHMMPSGHKAFLVQNPKDVELLLMHNRTFAAEIGHAVSSRKRVEIIEKAKALGVKVTNPKGRVTTEA
;
A
#
# COMPACT_ATOMS: atom_id res chain seq x y z
N MET A 1 3.27 5.14 -37.08
CA MET A 1 1.81 5.37 -36.97
C MET A 1 1.52 5.86 -35.55
N SER A 2 0.73 6.92 -35.39
CA SER A 2 0.31 7.41 -34.07
C SER A 2 -0.62 6.41 -33.39
N ILE A 3 -0.47 6.20 -32.09
CA ILE A 3 -1.32 5.33 -31.29
C ILE A 3 -2.61 6.09 -30.96
N GLY A 4 -3.77 5.49 -31.26
CA GLY A 4 -5.03 6.05 -30.80
C GLY A 4 -5.14 5.96 -29.28
N VAL A 5 -5.45 7.08 -28.63
CA VAL A 5 -5.58 7.19 -27.17
C VAL A 5 -6.97 7.71 -26.80
N ALA A 6 -7.47 7.28 -25.64
CA ALA A 6 -8.67 7.83 -25.03
C ALA A 6 -8.41 8.40 -23.63
N ILE A 7 -9.11 9.47 -23.28
CA ILE A 7 -9.10 10.04 -21.94
C ILE A 7 -10.34 9.56 -21.18
N ILE A 8 -10.13 8.94 -20.03
CA ILE A 8 -11.17 8.36 -19.17
C ILE A 8 -11.30 9.24 -17.93
N GLY A 9 -12.35 10.07 -17.91
CA GLY A 9 -12.58 11.08 -16.88
C GLY A 9 -12.43 12.50 -17.43
N SER A 10 -13.41 13.36 -17.13
CA SER A 10 -13.49 14.74 -17.64
C SER A 10 -13.36 15.78 -16.53
N GLY A 11 -12.57 15.46 -15.50
CA GLY A 11 -12.33 16.37 -14.38
C GLY A 11 -11.41 17.55 -14.74
N LEU A 12 -11.21 18.45 -13.78
CA LEU A 12 -10.35 19.63 -13.93
C LEU A 12 -8.95 19.28 -14.43
N PHE A 13 -8.34 18.21 -13.89
CA PHE A 13 -6.98 17.81 -14.25
C PHE A 13 -6.90 17.26 -15.70
N ALA A 14 -7.91 16.50 -16.13
CA ALA A 14 -8.01 16.05 -17.52
C ALA A 14 -8.10 17.24 -18.50
N LYS A 15 -8.91 18.25 -18.15
CA LYS A 15 -9.08 19.47 -18.97
C LYS A 15 -7.82 20.32 -19.03
N GLU A 16 -7.19 20.55 -17.89
CA GLU A 16 -6.09 21.52 -17.79
C GLU A 16 -4.72 20.94 -18.08
N GLN A 17 -4.56 19.61 -18.00
CA GLN A 17 -3.25 18.96 -18.08
C GLN A 17 -3.22 17.83 -19.11
N HIS A 18 -4.04 16.78 -18.96
CA HIS A 18 -3.93 15.63 -19.86
C HIS A 18 -4.36 15.91 -21.29
N LEU A 19 -5.47 16.64 -21.52
CA LEU A 19 -5.90 16.94 -22.88
C LEU A 19 -4.83 17.75 -23.66
N PRO A 20 -4.28 18.85 -23.12
CA PRO A 20 -3.14 19.53 -23.74
C PRO A 20 -1.92 18.62 -23.93
N ALA A 21 -1.59 17.78 -22.94
CA ALA A 21 -0.43 16.88 -23.02
C ALA A 21 -0.59 15.80 -24.10
N VAL A 22 -1.79 15.25 -24.27
CA VAL A 22 -2.12 14.31 -25.36
C VAL A 22 -2.00 14.99 -26.71
N GLN A 23 -2.50 16.23 -26.83
CA GLN A 23 -2.41 16.99 -28.07
C GLN A 23 -0.96 17.35 -28.44
N ALA A 24 -0.09 17.54 -27.44
CA ALA A 24 1.33 17.81 -27.63
C ALA A 24 2.17 16.54 -27.92
N ALA A 25 1.68 15.35 -27.54
CA ALA A 25 2.39 14.09 -27.74
C ALA A 25 2.25 13.58 -29.18
N SER A 26 3.29 13.74 -30.00
CA SER A 26 3.30 13.36 -31.43
C SER A 26 2.98 11.89 -31.72
N ASN A 27 3.25 11.00 -30.76
CA ASN A 27 2.96 9.57 -30.87
C ASN A 27 1.53 9.20 -30.50
N PHE A 28 0.71 10.16 -30.05
CA PHE A 28 -0.70 9.94 -29.74
C PHE A 28 -1.64 10.68 -30.69
N GLN A 29 -2.80 10.08 -30.89
CA GLN A 29 -3.96 10.71 -31.51
C GLN A 29 -5.16 10.51 -30.61
N LEU A 30 -5.75 11.59 -30.09
CA LEU A 30 -6.96 11.49 -29.28
C LEU A 30 -8.13 11.01 -30.15
N LYS A 31 -8.70 9.86 -29.80
CA LYS A 31 -9.82 9.23 -30.53
C LYS A 31 -11.14 9.31 -29.79
N ALA A 32 -11.09 9.21 -28.46
CA ALA A 32 -12.30 9.19 -27.65
C ALA A 32 -12.11 9.83 -26.28
N ILE A 33 -13.22 10.35 -25.75
CA ILE A 33 -13.34 10.77 -24.35
C ILE A 33 -14.47 9.96 -23.73
N TYR A 34 -14.20 9.38 -22.56
CA TYR A 34 -15.22 8.78 -21.72
C TYR A 34 -15.41 9.59 -20.44
N SER A 35 -16.67 9.75 -20.03
CA SER A 35 -17.02 10.32 -18.73
C SER A 35 -18.24 9.65 -18.13
N ARG A 36 -18.51 9.91 -16.85
CA ARG A 36 -19.74 9.42 -16.19
C ARG A 36 -21.00 10.01 -16.80
N SER A 37 -20.94 11.22 -17.35
CA SER A 37 -22.05 11.88 -18.03
C SER A 37 -21.64 12.48 -19.35
N LEU A 38 -22.55 12.46 -20.33
CA LEU A 38 -22.32 12.98 -21.67
C LEU A 38 -22.00 14.48 -21.62
N LYS A 39 -22.65 15.21 -20.71
CA LYS A 39 -22.36 16.62 -20.45
C LYS A 39 -20.87 16.84 -20.15
N SER A 40 -20.32 16.07 -19.21
CA SER A 40 -18.91 16.22 -18.81
C SER A 40 -17.96 15.86 -19.95
N ALA A 41 -18.30 14.83 -20.74
CA ALA A 41 -17.53 14.45 -21.93
C ALA A 41 -17.52 15.57 -22.99
N LYS A 42 -18.68 16.18 -23.26
CA LYS A 42 -18.81 17.34 -24.16
C LYS A 42 -18.02 18.55 -23.66
N ASP A 43 -18.08 18.84 -22.36
CA ASP A 43 -17.38 19.97 -21.75
C ASP A 43 -15.85 19.85 -21.91
N LEU A 44 -15.30 18.64 -21.80
CA LEU A 44 -13.88 18.38 -22.05
C LEU A 44 -13.53 18.44 -23.54
N ALA A 45 -14.38 17.91 -24.41
CA ALA A 45 -14.16 17.90 -25.85
C ALA A 45 -14.34 19.28 -26.51
N SER A 46 -14.85 20.28 -25.79
CA SER A 46 -15.03 21.64 -26.30
C SER A 46 -13.71 22.20 -26.86
N GLY A 47 -13.71 22.57 -28.14
CA GLY A 47 -12.51 23.04 -28.84
C GLY A 47 -11.62 21.93 -29.41
N THR A 48 -12.05 20.66 -29.32
CA THR A 48 -11.37 19.54 -29.98
C THR A 48 -12.24 18.99 -31.10
N SER A 49 -11.68 18.86 -32.31
CA SER A 49 -12.33 18.23 -33.46
C SER A 49 -12.09 16.72 -33.47
N GLU A 50 -13.01 15.96 -34.07
CA GLU A 50 -12.81 14.52 -34.40
C GLU A 50 -12.60 13.57 -33.19
N VAL A 51 -13.26 13.85 -32.05
CA VAL A 51 -13.22 12.98 -30.87
C VAL A 51 -14.60 12.39 -30.58
N ASP A 52 -14.66 11.07 -30.48
CA ASP A 52 -15.89 10.37 -30.11
C ASP A 52 -16.16 10.45 -28.61
N LEU A 53 -17.41 10.71 -28.25
CA LEU A 53 -17.83 10.82 -26.85
C LEU A 53 -18.53 9.56 -26.38
N TYR A 54 -18.15 9.10 -25.19
CA TYR A 54 -18.70 7.95 -24.50
C TYR A 54 -19.13 8.36 -23.08
N SER A 55 -20.26 7.83 -22.62
CA SER A 55 -20.70 7.98 -21.25
C SER A 55 -21.77 6.97 -20.88
N GLU A 56 -21.89 6.68 -19.59
CA GLU A 56 -22.87 5.73 -19.07
C GLU A 56 -24.33 6.17 -19.31
N ASP A 57 -24.59 7.47 -19.42
CA ASP A 57 -25.90 8.06 -19.72
C ASP A 57 -26.20 8.26 -21.22
N SER A 58 -25.28 7.86 -22.12
CA SER A 58 -25.47 7.98 -23.59
C SER A 58 -26.25 6.83 -24.22
N GLY A 59 -26.56 5.77 -23.47
CA GLY A 59 -27.27 4.59 -23.97
C GLY A 59 -26.36 3.52 -24.60
N SER A 60 -26.99 2.54 -25.26
CA SER A 60 -26.29 1.37 -25.82
C SER A 60 -25.26 1.78 -26.90
N GLY A 61 -24.08 1.15 -26.88
CA GLY A 61 -23.00 1.42 -27.83
C GLY A 61 -22.10 2.59 -27.47
N LYS A 62 -22.35 3.27 -26.35
CA LYS A 62 -21.58 4.43 -25.86
C LYS A 62 -21.08 4.29 -24.42
N THR A 63 -21.03 3.07 -23.89
CA THR A 63 -20.51 2.77 -22.54
C THR A 63 -18.98 2.69 -22.52
N TYR A 64 -18.38 2.59 -21.32
CA TYR A 64 -16.94 2.34 -21.21
C TYR A 64 -16.50 1.04 -21.91
N THR A 65 -17.32 -0.02 -21.83
CA THR A 65 -17.05 -1.30 -22.49
C THR A 65 -17.01 -1.15 -24.01
N ASP A 66 -17.93 -0.36 -24.57
CA ASP A 66 -17.98 -0.10 -26.02
C ASP A 66 -16.73 0.67 -26.49
N LEU A 67 -16.24 1.62 -25.68
CA LEU A 67 -14.97 2.31 -25.96
C LEU A 67 -13.80 1.33 -25.96
N LEU A 68 -13.72 0.47 -24.94
CA LEU A 68 -12.63 -0.50 -24.81
C LEU A 68 -12.61 -1.54 -25.94
N ALA A 69 -13.75 -1.82 -26.57
CA ALA A 69 -13.85 -2.73 -27.71
C ALA A 69 -13.25 -2.17 -29.01
N ARG A 70 -12.97 -0.87 -29.08
CA ARG A 70 -12.41 -0.23 -30.29
C ARG A 70 -11.00 -0.70 -30.60
N SER A 71 -10.77 -1.16 -31.83
CA SER A 71 -9.44 -1.58 -32.30
C SER A 71 -8.51 -0.42 -32.63
N ASP A 72 -9.04 0.78 -32.89
CA ASP A 72 -8.27 1.98 -33.20
C ASP A 72 -7.77 2.73 -31.96
N ILE A 73 -8.10 2.26 -30.74
CA ILE A 73 -7.58 2.76 -29.48
C ILE A 73 -6.62 1.73 -28.90
N GLY A 74 -5.34 2.09 -28.75
CA GLY A 74 -4.30 1.26 -28.15
C GLY A 74 -4.00 1.61 -26.70
N ALA A 75 -4.30 2.84 -26.26
CA ALA A 75 -3.99 3.31 -24.92
C ALA A 75 -5.13 4.12 -24.28
N VAL A 76 -5.16 4.15 -22.96
CA VAL A 76 -6.07 5.00 -22.18
C VAL A 76 -5.31 5.77 -21.10
N ILE A 77 -5.72 7.02 -20.88
CA ILE A 77 -5.28 7.85 -19.76
C ILE A 77 -6.46 7.97 -18.79
N ILE A 78 -6.29 7.47 -17.56
CA ILE A 78 -7.35 7.41 -16.56
C ILE A 78 -7.14 8.51 -15.53
N ALA A 79 -8.05 9.48 -15.51
CA ALA A 79 -8.05 10.61 -14.59
C ALA A 79 -9.36 10.63 -13.79
N LEU A 80 -9.52 9.65 -12.90
CA LEU A 80 -10.73 9.40 -12.13
C LEU A 80 -10.47 9.55 -10.62
N PRO A 81 -11.51 9.70 -9.78
CA PRO A 81 -11.34 9.68 -8.33
C PRO A 81 -10.61 8.41 -7.86
N ILE A 82 -9.73 8.56 -6.87
CA ILE A 82 -8.82 7.53 -6.36
C ILE A 82 -9.48 6.18 -6.02
N LEU A 83 -10.73 6.20 -5.53
CA LEU A 83 -11.48 4.99 -5.17
C LEU A 83 -11.96 4.20 -6.39
N VAL A 84 -12.11 4.87 -7.54
CA VAL A 84 -12.74 4.34 -8.75
C VAL A 84 -11.70 3.85 -9.75
N GLN A 85 -10.50 4.46 -9.77
CA GLN A 85 -9.45 4.13 -10.75
C GLN A 85 -9.13 2.62 -10.84
N PRO A 86 -8.97 1.87 -9.73
CA PRO A 86 -8.57 0.47 -9.79
C PRO A 86 -9.47 -0.40 -10.68
N GLU A 87 -10.77 -0.17 -10.68
CA GLU A 87 -11.71 -0.94 -11.52
C GLU A 87 -11.52 -0.61 -13.00
N PHE A 88 -11.34 0.68 -13.34
CA PHE A 88 -11.17 1.14 -14.71
C PHE A 88 -9.83 0.69 -15.31
N ILE A 89 -8.77 0.68 -14.49
CA ILE A 89 -7.44 0.15 -14.83
C ILE A 89 -7.57 -1.33 -15.23
N LYS A 90 -8.21 -2.15 -14.38
CA LYS A 90 -8.40 -3.58 -14.63
C LYS A 90 -9.12 -3.84 -15.95
N LYS A 91 -10.24 -3.15 -16.18
CA LYS A 91 -11.05 -3.29 -17.41
C LYS A 91 -10.26 -2.93 -18.66
N ALA A 92 -9.51 -1.82 -18.65
CA ALA A 92 -8.71 -1.39 -19.78
C ALA A 92 -7.58 -2.38 -20.12
N LEU A 93 -6.84 -2.85 -19.11
CA LEU A 93 -5.77 -3.81 -19.30
C LEU A 93 -6.29 -5.15 -19.83
N LEU A 94 -7.42 -5.64 -19.32
CA LEU A 94 -8.07 -6.86 -19.82
C LEU A 94 -8.55 -6.72 -21.28
N ALA A 95 -8.90 -5.51 -21.70
CA ALA A 95 -9.24 -5.19 -23.09
C ALA A 95 -8.00 -4.96 -23.98
N GLY A 96 -6.79 -5.21 -23.46
CA GLY A 96 -5.54 -5.06 -24.20
C GLY A 96 -5.11 -3.62 -24.44
N LYS A 97 -5.56 -2.66 -23.61
CA LYS A 97 -5.18 -1.24 -23.73
C LYS A 97 -4.06 -0.90 -22.77
N HIS A 98 -3.01 -0.21 -23.25
CA HIS A 98 -2.00 0.36 -22.36
C HIS A 98 -2.66 1.39 -21.44
N VAL A 99 -2.30 1.41 -20.17
CA VAL A 99 -2.94 2.29 -19.18
C VAL A 99 -1.91 3.24 -18.59
N LEU A 100 -2.18 4.54 -18.65
CA LEU A 100 -1.58 5.55 -17.78
C LEU A 100 -2.65 6.02 -16.80
N SER A 101 -2.55 5.63 -15.53
CA SER A 101 -3.49 6.05 -14.49
C SER A 101 -2.94 7.20 -13.67
N GLU A 102 -3.77 8.18 -13.32
CA GLU A 102 -3.39 9.22 -12.38
C GLU A 102 -2.93 8.65 -11.04
N LYS A 103 -1.98 9.33 -10.41
CA LYS A 103 -1.67 9.16 -9.00
C LYS A 103 -2.84 9.59 -8.10
N PRO A 104 -2.90 9.11 -6.85
CA PRO A 104 -2.12 8.01 -6.29
C PRO A 104 -2.54 6.66 -6.89
N ILE A 105 -1.62 5.68 -6.88
CA ILE A 105 -1.84 4.33 -7.43
C ILE A 105 -3.14 3.67 -6.91
N ALA A 106 -3.46 3.85 -5.64
CA ALA A 106 -4.72 3.49 -5.02
C ALA A 106 -4.91 4.29 -3.72
N LYS A 107 -6.04 4.09 -3.05
CA LYS A 107 -6.40 4.78 -1.81
C LYS A 107 -5.53 4.45 -0.60
N ASP A 108 -4.91 3.28 -0.60
CA ASP A 108 -4.05 2.78 0.47
C ASP A 108 -3.10 1.71 -0.10
N VAL A 109 -2.02 1.42 0.63
CA VAL A 109 -0.99 0.44 0.29
C VAL A 109 -1.58 -0.95 0.11
N THR A 110 -2.59 -1.32 0.90
CA THR A 110 -3.20 -2.66 0.81
C THR A 110 -3.88 -2.85 -0.55
N THR A 111 -4.71 -1.88 -0.94
CA THR A 111 -5.43 -1.85 -2.22
C THR A 111 -4.45 -1.78 -3.39
N ALA A 112 -3.39 -0.98 -3.26
CA ALA A 112 -2.34 -0.87 -4.28
C ALA A 112 -1.57 -2.19 -4.46
N GLN A 113 -1.19 -2.86 -3.37
CA GLN A 113 -0.54 -4.17 -3.40
C GLN A 113 -1.44 -5.24 -4.02
N GLU A 114 -2.73 -5.26 -3.68
CA GLU A 114 -3.71 -6.16 -4.29
C GLU A 114 -3.87 -5.91 -5.79
N LEU A 115 -3.95 -4.63 -6.20
CA LEU A 115 -4.02 -4.23 -7.61
C LEU A 115 -2.76 -4.63 -8.38
N LEU A 116 -1.58 -4.39 -7.81
CA LEU A 116 -0.30 -4.76 -8.41
C LEU A 116 -0.15 -6.28 -8.55
N LYS A 117 -0.53 -7.03 -7.51
CA LYS A 117 -0.53 -8.49 -7.55
C LYS A 117 -1.49 -9.02 -8.61
N TRP A 118 -2.69 -8.44 -8.69
CA TRP A 118 -3.64 -8.77 -9.75
C TRP A 118 -3.05 -8.49 -11.13
N TYR A 119 -2.44 -7.32 -11.34
CA TYR A 119 -1.83 -6.94 -12.61
C TYR A 119 -0.78 -7.96 -13.06
N LYS A 120 0.17 -8.30 -12.17
CA LYS A 120 1.22 -9.30 -12.45
C LYS A 120 0.70 -10.70 -12.73
N SER A 121 -0.47 -11.05 -12.18
CA SER A 121 -1.04 -12.40 -12.32
C SER A 121 -1.97 -12.55 -13.52
N ASN A 122 -2.54 -11.46 -14.03
CA ASN A 122 -3.61 -11.51 -15.02
C ASN A 122 -3.24 -10.86 -16.36
N ILE A 123 -2.19 -10.05 -16.39
CA ILE A 123 -1.82 -9.28 -17.58
C ILE A 123 -0.48 -9.75 -18.12
N ASP A 124 -0.46 -10.04 -19.42
CA ASP A 124 0.75 -10.30 -20.19
C ASP A 124 1.47 -8.98 -20.47
N THR A 125 2.43 -8.63 -19.61
CA THR A 125 3.14 -7.35 -19.65
C THR A 125 4.05 -7.19 -20.85
N SER A 126 4.28 -8.26 -21.64
CA SER A 126 4.96 -8.18 -22.93
C SER A 126 4.10 -7.58 -24.04
N LYS A 127 2.77 -7.56 -23.85
CA LYS A 127 1.80 -7.02 -24.83
C LYS A 127 1.22 -5.69 -24.40
N VAL A 128 0.88 -5.57 -23.12
CA VAL A 128 0.22 -4.38 -22.57
C VAL A 128 0.74 -4.10 -21.18
N PHE A 129 0.98 -2.83 -20.86
CA PHE A 129 1.51 -2.44 -19.56
C PHE A 129 0.70 -1.34 -18.90
N TRP A 130 0.85 -1.29 -17.59
CA TRP A 130 0.29 -0.26 -16.72
C TRP A 130 1.40 0.67 -16.24
N ALA A 131 1.16 1.97 -16.41
CA ALA A 131 1.94 3.09 -15.93
C ALA A 131 1.10 3.94 -14.96
N VAL A 132 1.76 4.58 -13.99
CA VAL A 132 1.16 5.57 -13.09
C VAL A 132 1.75 6.94 -13.39
N ALA A 133 0.88 7.93 -13.60
CA ALA A 133 1.23 9.31 -13.85
C ALA A 133 1.57 10.01 -12.52
N GLU A 134 2.87 10.09 -12.22
CA GLU A 134 3.44 10.89 -11.14
C GLU A 134 4.38 11.94 -11.74
N ASN A 135 3.78 13.06 -12.13
CA ASN A 135 4.37 14.10 -12.95
C ASN A 135 5.57 14.81 -12.28
N PHE A 136 5.74 14.71 -10.95
CA PHE A 136 6.89 15.28 -10.25
C PHE A 136 8.21 14.61 -10.65
N ARG A 137 8.17 13.37 -11.16
CA ARG A 137 9.34 12.69 -11.73
C ARG A 137 9.84 13.26 -13.05
N TYR A 138 9.09 14.19 -13.63
CA TYR A 138 9.36 14.80 -14.94
C TYR A 138 9.58 16.31 -14.88
N MET A 139 9.52 16.93 -13.70
CA MET A 139 9.81 18.36 -13.57
C MET A 139 11.32 18.60 -13.55
N THR A 140 11.79 19.53 -14.39
CA THR A 140 13.24 19.79 -14.57
C THR A 140 13.94 20.13 -13.26
N LYS A 141 13.30 20.88 -12.36
CA LYS A 141 13.90 21.25 -11.06
C LYS A 141 14.24 20.06 -10.17
N PHE A 142 13.40 19.03 -10.12
CA PHE A 142 13.65 17.84 -9.32
C PHE A 142 14.68 16.93 -9.99
N LEU A 143 14.66 16.85 -11.33
CA LEU A 143 15.68 16.12 -12.10
C LEU A 143 17.07 16.75 -11.92
N PHE A 144 17.16 18.08 -12.01
CA PHE A 144 18.42 18.80 -11.81
C PHE A 144 18.91 18.64 -10.37
N ALA A 145 18.05 18.83 -9.36
CA ALA A 145 18.43 18.59 -7.96
C ALA A 145 18.91 17.15 -7.72
N ALA A 146 18.24 16.16 -8.31
CA ALA A 146 18.64 14.75 -8.23
C ALA A 146 20.02 14.50 -8.84
N GLU A 147 20.28 15.07 -10.02
CA GLU A 147 21.58 14.99 -10.68
C GLU A 147 22.70 15.58 -9.81
N GLN A 148 22.47 16.75 -9.20
CA GLN A 148 23.46 17.41 -8.36
C GLN A 148 23.74 16.62 -7.06
N VAL A 149 22.69 16.16 -6.37
CA VAL A 149 22.84 15.34 -5.16
C VAL A 149 23.64 14.07 -5.46
N GLN A 150 23.30 13.36 -6.55
CA GLN A 150 23.99 12.12 -6.92
C GLN A 150 25.46 12.34 -7.33
N LYS A 151 25.80 13.49 -7.94
CA LYS A 151 27.18 13.87 -8.26
C LYS A 151 28.04 14.14 -7.02
N LEU A 152 27.46 14.70 -5.95
CA LEU A 152 28.18 15.05 -4.72
C LEU A 152 28.44 13.87 -3.78
N GLY A 153 28.01 12.66 -4.15
CA GLY A 153 28.31 11.43 -3.43
C GLY A 153 27.24 11.06 -2.40
N LYS A 154 27.64 10.29 -1.40
CA LYS A 154 26.69 9.74 -0.42
C LYS A 154 26.00 10.86 0.37
N VAL A 155 24.69 10.74 0.57
CA VAL A 155 23.93 11.66 1.43
C VAL A 155 24.26 11.37 2.90
N GLN A 156 24.54 12.41 3.67
CA GLN A 156 24.84 12.34 5.11
C GLN A 156 23.62 12.76 5.94
N ASN A 157 22.94 13.83 5.52
CA ASN A 157 21.68 14.27 6.08
C ASN A 157 20.79 14.94 5.03
N PHE A 158 19.48 15.01 5.31
CA PHE A 158 18.55 15.74 4.45
C PHE A 158 17.40 16.38 5.25
N ARG A 159 16.79 17.44 4.69
CA ARG A 159 15.60 18.08 5.25
C ARG A 159 14.62 18.37 4.12
N VAL A 160 13.35 18.07 4.35
CA VAL A 160 12.26 18.40 3.44
C VAL A 160 11.22 19.16 4.23
N ASN A 161 10.96 20.40 3.84
CA ASN A 161 9.93 21.25 4.44
C ASN A 161 9.01 21.74 3.33
N VAL A 162 7.80 21.19 3.27
CA VAL A 162 6.79 21.59 2.30
C VAL A 162 5.53 21.99 3.05
N HIS A 163 5.27 23.29 3.08
CA HIS A 163 4.10 23.84 3.72
C HIS A 163 3.34 24.71 2.74
N SER A 164 2.02 24.53 2.73
CA SER A 164 1.09 25.40 2.04
C SER A 164 -0.25 25.37 2.79
N LEU A 165 -1.06 26.40 2.60
CA LEU A 165 -2.43 26.42 3.09
C LEU A 165 -3.39 26.11 1.94
N MET A 166 -4.07 24.96 1.99
CA MET A 166 -5.13 24.66 1.05
C MET A 166 -6.31 25.62 1.30
N ASP A 167 -6.50 26.55 0.38
CA ASP A 167 -7.55 27.56 0.47
C ASP A 167 -8.94 27.02 0.13
N LYS A 168 -9.99 27.55 0.81
CA LYS A 168 -11.38 27.13 0.58
C LYS A 168 -11.94 27.57 -0.77
N GLY A 169 -11.37 28.58 -1.41
CA GLY A 169 -11.68 29.00 -2.78
C GLY A 169 -10.94 28.20 -3.84
N ASN A 170 -10.03 27.30 -3.46
CA ASN A 170 -9.35 26.43 -4.40
C ASN A 170 -10.33 25.46 -5.08
N LYS A 171 -10.35 25.44 -6.42
CA LYS A 171 -11.22 24.56 -7.20
C LYS A 171 -11.09 23.06 -6.86
N TYR A 172 -9.91 22.59 -6.44
CA TYR A 172 -9.71 21.20 -6.04
C TYR A 172 -10.36 20.89 -4.69
N PHE A 173 -10.37 21.86 -3.77
CA PHE A 173 -11.09 21.78 -2.49
C PHE A 173 -12.57 21.49 -2.69
N HIS A 174 -13.20 22.02 -3.74
CA HIS A 174 -14.62 21.81 -4.00
C HIS A 174 -14.98 20.45 -4.61
N THR A 175 -14.00 19.60 -4.94
CA THR A 175 -14.30 18.27 -5.49
C THR A 175 -14.81 17.32 -4.41
N ALA A 176 -15.94 16.66 -4.66
CA ALA A 176 -16.68 15.89 -3.65
C ALA A 176 -15.82 14.83 -2.92
N TRP A 177 -14.98 14.12 -3.67
CA TRP A 177 -14.12 13.06 -3.13
C TRP A 177 -12.95 13.58 -2.28
N ARG A 178 -12.58 14.87 -2.40
CA ARG A 178 -11.57 15.52 -1.55
C ARG A 178 -12.17 16.18 -0.32
N LYS A 179 -13.42 16.69 -0.40
CA LYS A 179 -14.13 17.27 0.75
C LYS A 179 -14.42 16.25 1.84
N THR A 180 -14.80 15.05 1.42
CA THR A 180 -15.12 13.93 2.33
C THR A 180 -14.28 12.73 1.90
N PRO A 181 -12.98 12.71 2.24
CA PRO A 181 -12.09 11.65 1.80
C PRO A 181 -12.42 10.33 2.51
N GLU A 182 -12.60 9.27 1.73
CA GLU A 182 -12.74 7.88 2.24
C GLU A 182 -11.40 7.13 2.23
N TYR A 183 -10.31 7.88 2.28
CA TYR A 183 -8.94 7.39 2.25
C TYR A 183 -8.11 8.15 3.30
N GLN A 184 -7.06 7.50 3.81
CA GLN A 184 -6.23 8.06 4.87
C GLN A 184 -5.52 9.32 4.38
N GLY A 185 -5.30 10.31 5.24
CA GLY A 185 -4.49 11.48 4.88
C GLY A 185 -5.15 12.56 4.01
N GLY A 186 -6.31 12.34 3.38
CA GLY A 186 -7.03 13.42 2.68
C GLY A 186 -6.17 14.22 1.69
N PHE A 187 -6.11 15.54 1.84
CA PHE A 187 -5.23 16.40 1.02
C PHE A 187 -3.74 16.11 1.20
N LEU A 188 -3.33 15.75 2.42
CA LEU A 188 -1.95 15.38 2.71
C LEU A 188 -1.56 14.10 1.97
N LEU A 189 -2.46 13.13 1.79
CA LEU A 189 -2.16 11.94 0.95
C LEU A 189 -2.09 12.31 -0.53
N ASP A 190 -3.09 13.04 -1.05
CA ASP A 190 -3.17 13.39 -2.47
C ASP A 190 -1.99 14.27 -2.94
N GLY A 191 -1.58 15.24 -2.12
CA GLY A 191 -0.44 16.10 -2.40
C GLY A 191 0.90 15.51 -1.96
N GLY A 192 0.93 14.76 -0.85
CA GLY A 192 2.16 14.26 -0.24
C GLY A 192 2.86 13.17 -1.06
N VAL A 193 2.13 12.41 -1.90
CA VAL A 193 2.75 11.43 -2.79
C VAL A 193 3.69 12.09 -3.79
N HIS A 194 3.36 13.29 -4.27
CA HIS A 194 4.23 14.09 -5.14
C HIS A 194 5.55 14.45 -4.45
N MET A 195 5.47 14.95 -3.20
CA MET A 195 6.66 15.33 -2.43
C MET A 195 7.51 14.12 -2.09
N THR A 196 6.87 12.99 -1.83
CA THR A 196 7.54 11.71 -1.59
C THR A 196 8.24 11.20 -2.85
N ALA A 197 7.60 11.31 -4.01
CA ALA A 197 8.18 10.97 -5.30
C ALA A 197 9.40 11.83 -5.63
N ALA A 198 9.31 13.15 -5.42
CA ALA A 198 10.43 14.07 -5.59
C ALA A 198 11.60 13.74 -4.63
N LEU A 199 11.31 13.50 -3.35
CA LEU A 199 12.34 13.11 -2.38
C LEU A 199 13.04 11.81 -2.82
N ARG A 200 12.28 10.79 -3.20
CA ARG A 200 12.84 9.50 -3.65
C ARG A 200 13.65 9.62 -4.93
N LEU A 201 13.22 10.47 -5.87
CA LEU A 201 13.97 10.77 -7.09
C LEU A 201 15.33 11.39 -6.75
N ILE A 202 15.35 12.38 -5.85
CA ILE A 202 16.58 13.09 -5.48
C ILE A 202 17.54 12.21 -4.70
N LEU A 203 17.04 11.46 -3.70
CA LEU A 203 17.84 10.49 -2.95
C LEU A 203 18.38 9.38 -3.86
N GLY A 204 17.63 9.02 -4.90
CA GLY A 204 18.02 7.99 -5.84
C GLY A 204 18.01 6.57 -5.23
N PRO A 205 18.49 5.58 -5.98
CA PRO A 205 18.38 4.17 -5.60
C PRO A 205 19.30 3.76 -4.44
N THR A 206 20.31 4.58 -4.09
CA THR A 206 21.31 4.29 -3.05
C THR A 206 20.89 4.75 -1.66
N GLU A 207 19.97 5.72 -1.56
CA GLU A 207 19.58 6.38 -0.30
C GLU A 207 18.10 6.16 0.04
N ARG A 208 17.63 4.92 -0.08
CA ARG A 208 16.23 4.58 0.20
C ARG A 208 15.89 4.75 1.68
N LEU A 209 14.70 5.26 1.99
CA LEU A 209 14.22 5.34 3.36
C LEU A 209 13.97 3.93 3.94
N SER A 210 14.53 3.66 5.11
CA SER A 210 14.45 2.35 5.78
C SER A 210 13.70 2.39 7.11
N ILE A 211 13.66 3.54 7.76
CA ILE A 211 13.04 3.75 9.07
C ILE A 211 12.42 5.14 9.07
N LEU A 212 11.22 5.26 9.65
CA LEU A 212 10.64 6.56 9.98
C LEU A 212 9.86 6.53 11.29
N SER A 213 9.66 7.71 11.86
CA SER A 213 8.80 7.98 13.01
C SER A 213 8.19 9.35 12.81
N ALA A 214 6.87 9.47 12.94
CA ALA A 214 6.18 10.70 12.61
C ALA A 214 5.11 11.09 13.63
N GLN A 215 4.88 12.39 13.75
CA GLN A 215 3.71 12.98 14.38
C GLN A 215 2.80 13.52 13.28
N SER A 216 1.51 13.55 13.52
CA SER A 216 0.55 14.08 12.55
C SER A 216 -0.53 14.88 13.25
N GLN A 217 -1.01 15.93 12.58
CA GLN A 217 -1.99 16.85 13.14
C GLN A 217 -2.99 17.29 12.08
N LEU A 218 -4.23 17.52 12.52
CA LEU A 218 -5.21 18.28 11.76
C LEU A 218 -5.17 19.74 12.26
N GLN A 219 -4.49 20.62 11.53
CA GLN A 219 -4.38 22.04 11.87
C GLN A 219 -5.64 22.81 11.45
N GLN A 220 -6.20 22.48 10.29
CA GLN A 220 -7.39 23.07 9.70
C GLN A 220 -8.53 22.07 9.74
N SER A 221 -9.57 22.35 10.54
CA SER A 221 -10.72 21.44 10.69
C SER A 221 -11.47 21.13 9.39
N PHE A 222 -11.30 21.96 8.35
CA PHE A 222 -11.92 21.77 7.04
C PHE A 222 -11.10 20.88 6.09
N LEU A 223 -9.93 20.37 6.51
CA LEU A 223 -9.06 19.47 5.74
C LEU A 223 -8.94 18.07 6.40
N PRO A 224 -10.05 17.36 6.65
CA PRO A 224 -10.00 16.06 7.31
C PRO A 224 -9.26 15.00 6.45
N PRO A 225 -8.79 13.90 7.06
CA PRO A 225 -8.75 13.64 8.51
C PRO A 225 -7.52 14.25 9.20
N VAL A 226 -6.50 14.62 8.43
CA VAL A 226 -5.20 15.13 8.87
C VAL A 226 -4.61 15.93 7.71
N ASP A 227 -3.90 17.01 8.00
CA ASP A 227 -3.35 17.92 6.98
C ASP A 227 -1.85 18.19 7.15
N THR A 228 -1.25 17.71 8.24
CA THR A 228 0.15 17.93 8.59
C THR A 228 0.80 16.66 9.11
N VAL A 229 2.02 16.39 8.67
CA VAL A 229 2.87 15.31 9.20
C VAL A 229 4.33 15.75 9.29
N ASP A 230 4.95 15.42 10.41
CA ASP A 230 6.35 15.71 10.73
C ASP A 230 7.05 14.40 11.08
N ALA A 231 8.04 14.01 10.29
CA ALA A 231 8.73 12.75 10.41
C ALA A 231 10.24 12.92 10.56
N VAL A 232 10.85 12.07 11.39
CA VAL A 232 12.29 11.79 11.37
C VAL A 232 12.50 10.47 10.66
N ALA A 233 13.41 10.45 9.68
CA ALA A 233 13.66 9.31 8.82
C ALA A 233 15.15 8.92 8.82
N LYS A 234 15.43 7.67 8.44
CA LYS A 234 16.77 7.15 8.21
C LYS A 234 16.83 6.36 6.89
N THR A 235 17.87 6.56 6.09
CA THR A 235 18.09 5.79 4.87
C THR A 235 18.72 4.42 5.15
N GLU A 236 18.75 3.52 4.17
CA GLU A 236 19.46 2.23 4.24
C GLU A 236 20.96 2.41 4.46
N SER A 237 21.54 3.50 3.93
CA SER A 237 22.97 3.80 4.04
C SER A 237 23.35 4.43 5.39
N GLY A 238 22.34 4.88 6.15
CA GLY A 238 22.48 5.45 7.48
C GLY A 238 22.25 6.96 7.59
N ALA A 239 22.01 7.67 6.49
CA ALA A 239 21.71 9.10 6.50
C ALA A 239 20.44 9.38 7.30
N THR A 240 20.41 10.47 8.06
CA THR A 240 19.23 10.89 8.84
C THR A 240 18.59 12.11 8.21
N GLY A 241 17.27 12.19 8.22
CA GLY A 241 16.59 13.39 7.74
C GLY A 241 15.28 13.68 8.43
N VAL A 242 14.76 14.86 8.12
CA VAL A 242 13.46 15.36 8.60
C VAL A 242 12.57 15.61 7.40
N ILE A 243 11.31 15.21 7.48
CA ILE A 243 10.29 15.40 6.45
C ILE A 243 9.09 16.05 7.12
N SER A 244 8.79 17.29 6.76
CA SER A 244 7.64 18.04 7.23
C SER A 244 6.78 18.42 6.03
N LEU A 245 5.54 17.92 6.01
CA LEU A 245 4.57 18.14 4.94
C LEU A 245 3.27 18.68 5.56
N SER A 246 2.81 19.84 5.10
CA SER A 246 1.53 20.41 5.53
C SER A 246 0.76 21.06 4.39
N TRP A 247 -0.55 20.78 4.35
CA TRP A 247 -1.55 21.54 3.59
C TRP A 247 -2.45 22.40 4.49
N GLY A 248 -2.19 22.39 5.82
CA GLY A 248 -2.92 23.17 6.81
C GLY A 248 -2.13 24.33 7.43
N SER A 249 -0.85 24.46 7.09
CA SER A 249 0.07 25.43 7.66
C SER A 249 -0.03 26.79 6.98
N SER A 250 0.09 27.87 7.76
CA SER A 250 0.21 29.23 7.24
C SER A 250 1.60 29.54 6.67
N PHE A 251 2.60 28.69 6.90
CA PHE A 251 3.87 28.77 6.20
C PHE A 251 3.67 28.44 4.71
N ASN A 252 4.46 29.10 3.87
CA ASN A 252 4.50 28.83 2.45
C ASN A 252 5.96 28.61 2.04
N ASN A 253 6.37 27.34 1.97
CA ASN A 253 7.71 26.96 1.56
C ASN A 253 7.72 25.60 0.87
N GLN A 254 8.66 25.41 -0.03
CA GLN A 254 8.93 24.11 -0.66
C GLN A 254 10.46 23.97 -0.74
N VAL A 255 11.04 23.43 0.33
CA VAL A 255 12.50 23.36 0.49
C VAL A 255 12.95 21.92 0.66
N PHE A 256 13.93 21.51 -0.14
CA PHE A 256 14.63 20.24 -0.03
C PHE A 256 16.13 20.50 0.11
N GLU A 257 16.72 20.09 1.23
CA GLU A 257 18.14 20.28 1.53
C GLU A 257 18.83 18.93 1.69
N PHE A 258 20.03 18.80 1.13
CA PHE A 258 20.84 17.58 1.20
C PHE A 258 22.29 17.95 1.48
N ALA A 259 22.84 17.43 2.57
CA ALA A 259 24.28 17.41 2.79
C ALA A 259 24.84 16.08 2.29
N CYS A 260 25.78 16.17 1.35
CA CYS A 260 26.47 15.04 0.72
C CYS A 260 27.94 15.05 1.10
N GLU A 261 28.67 13.96 0.82
CA GLU A 261 30.10 13.84 1.12
C GLU A 261 30.96 14.98 0.56
N LYS A 262 30.59 15.52 -0.61
CA LYS A 262 31.39 16.53 -1.33
C LYS A 262 30.72 17.90 -1.41
N GLY A 263 29.64 18.14 -0.66
CA GLY A 263 28.95 19.43 -0.73
C GLY A 263 27.50 19.41 -0.29
N VAL A 264 26.80 20.51 -0.55
CA VAL A 264 25.39 20.72 -0.19
C VAL A 264 24.57 21.11 -1.41
N VAL A 265 23.33 20.62 -1.46
CA VAL A 265 22.32 21.02 -2.44
C VAL A 265 21.07 21.47 -1.71
N THR A 266 20.55 22.64 -2.06
CA THR A 266 19.26 23.16 -1.60
C THR A 266 18.39 23.48 -2.78
N LEU A 267 17.24 22.82 -2.91
CA LEU A 267 16.16 23.22 -3.80
C LEU A 267 15.14 24.01 -2.98
N ASP A 268 14.98 25.30 -3.29
CA ASP A 268 13.97 26.20 -2.70
C ASP A 268 13.05 26.71 -3.81
N PHE A 269 11.80 26.21 -3.81
CA PHE A 269 10.85 26.33 -4.91
C PHE A 269 11.43 25.90 -6.25
N ASP A 270 11.95 26.85 -7.04
CA ASP A 270 12.49 26.64 -8.39
C ASP A 270 14.00 26.96 -8.47
N ASP A 271 14.61 27.37 -7.36
CA ASP A 271 16.03 27.67 -7.27
C ASP A 271 16.80 26.48 -6.68
N VAL A 272 17.80 25.99 -7.41
CA VAL A 272 18.73 24.95 -6.94
C VAL A 272 20.08 25.58 -6.63
N THR A 273 20.46 25.58 -5.36
CA THR A 273 21.76 26.08 -4.90
C THR A 273 22.70 24.91 -4.64
N VAL A 274 23.85 24.87 -5.31
CA VAL A 274 24.89 23.84 -5.16
C VAL A 274 26.15 24.49 -4.60
N ASN A 275 26.57 24.10 -3.40
CA ASN A 275 27.77 24.68 -2.75
C ASN A 275 27.79 26.23 -2.70
N GLY A 276 26.63 26.85 -2.56
CA GLY A 276 26.46 28.31 -2.54
C GLY A 276 26.28 28.96 -3.92
N GLU A 277 26.45 28.22 -5.02
CA GLU A 277 26.14 28.68 -6.37
C GLU A 277 24.66 28.45 -6.67
N LYS A 278 23.94 29.53 -6.96
CA LYS A 278 22.49 29.50 -7.21
C LYS A 278 22.19 29.31 -8.70
N HIS A 279 21.40 28.30 -9.03
CA HIS A 279 20.88 28.03 -10.36
C HIS A 279 19.35 28.18 -10.35
N HIS A 280 18.83 29.15 -11.09
CA HIS A 280 17.39 29.27 -11.29
C HIS A 280 16.94 28.27 -12.37
N VAL A 281 15.99 27.39 -12.04
CA VAL A 281 15.40 26.47 -13.00
C VAL A 281 14.09 27.07 -13.49
N GLU A 282 14.02 27.42 -14.78
CA GLU A 282 12.81 28.00 -15.35
C GLU A 282 11.61 27.06 -15.19
N PHE A 283 10.45 27.64 -14.86
CA PHE A 283 9.22 26.89 -14.75
C PHE A 283 8.78 26.37 -16.12
N ASP A 284 8.88 25.05 -16.31
CA ASP A 284 8.54 24.33 -17.54
C ASP A 284 7.15 23.67 -17.48
N GLY A 285 6.32 24.08 -16.52
CA GLY A 285 4.98 23.55 -16.30
C GLY A 285 4.93 22.53 -15.15
N LYS A 286 3.94 21.63 -15.21
CA LYS A 286 3.71 20.61 -14.17
C LYS A 286 4.30 19.25 -14.53
N GLY A 287 5.15 19.12 -15.55
CA GLY A 287 5.72 17.83 -15.97
C GLY A 287 4.75 16.85 -16.65
N VAL A 288 3.47 17.20 -16.85
CA VAL A 288 2.47 16.30 -17.46
C VAL A 288 2.72 16.09 -18.96
N VAL A 289 3.18 17.11 -19.68
CA VAL A 289 3.53 17.00 -21.10
C VAL A 289 4.66 15.98 -21.33
N PRO A 290 5.84 16.10 -20.68
CA PRO A 290 6.89 15.09 -20.84
C PRO A 290 6.49 13.72 -20.30
N GLU A 291 5.67 13.63 -19.26
CA GLU A 291 5.15 12.36 -18.75
C GLU A 291 4.29 11.61 -19.78
N VAL A 292 3.29 12.28 -20.38
CA VAL A 292 2.42 11.66 -21.39
C VAL A 292 3.22 11.32 -22.64
N ALA A 293 4.16 12.17 -23.04
CA ALA A 293 5.07 11.89 -24.15
C ALA A 293 5.93 10.64 -23.88
N GLU A 294 6.49 10.50 -22.68
CA GLU A 294 7.27 9.32 -22.29
C GLU A 294 6.43 8.04 -22.28
N PHE A 295 5.18 8.12 -21.81
CA PHE A 295 4.26 6.99 -21.89
C PHE A 295 3.99 6.56 -23.35
N ALA A 296 3.79 7.53 -24.25
CA ALA A 296 3.64 7.24 -25.68
C ALA A 296 4.91 6.59 -26.28
N ASN A 297 6.09 7.14 -25.94
CA ASN A 297 7.39 6.62 -26.39
C ASN A 297 7.65 5.20 -25.86
N SER A 298 7.25 4.92 -24.62
CA SER A 298 7.34 3.60 -24.00
C SER A 298 6.53 2.55 -24.77
N ILE A 299 5.35 2.92 -25.28
CA ILE A 299 4.53 2.02 -26.11
C ILE A 299 5.20 1.78 -27.47
N VAL A 300 5.66 2.83 -28.14
CA VAL A 300 6.31 2.73 -29.46
C VAL A 300 7.59 1.90 -29.39
N SER A 301 8.40 2.09 -28.36
CA SER A 301 9.66 1.37 -28.16
C SER A 301 9.49 -0.04 -27.58
N GLY A 302 8.31 -0.36 -27.03
CA GLY A 302 8.07 -1.59 -26.28
C GLY A 302 8.83 -1.67 -24.95
N LYS A 303 9.35 -0.54 -24.45
CA LYS A 303 10.14 -0.46 -23.22
C LYS A 303 9.53 0.57 -22.25
N PRO A 304 8.75 0.12 -21.25
CA PRO A 304 8.19 1.01 -20.23
C PRO A 304 9.27 1.74 -19.42
N ASP A 305 9.08 3.05 -19.21
CA ASP A 305 9.93 3.83 -18.30
C ASP A 305 9.68 3.42 -16.84
N SER A 306 10.77 3.07 -16.14
CA SER A 306 10.76 2.74 -14.71
C SER A 306 10.18 3.85 -13.81
N ARG A 307 10.26 5.11 -14.20
CA ARG A 307 9.70 6.26 -13.46
C ARG A 307 8.18 6.20 -13.38
N GLN A 308 7.54 5.55 -14.34
CA GLN A 308 6.09 5.38 -14.41
C GLN A 308 5.62 4.03 -13.87
N SER A 309 6.52 3.20 -13.32
CA SER A 309 6.12 1.86 -12.90
C SER A 309 5.13 1.90 -11.72
N PRO A 310 4.14 1.00 -11.67
CA PRO A 310 3.24 0.92 -10.53
C PRO A 310 3.95 0.57 -9.21
N GLU A 311 5.05 -0.18 -9.25
CA GLU A 311 5.91 -0.42 -8.08
C GLU A 311 6.49 0.89 -7.54
N GLU A 312 6.88 1.78 -8.43
CA GLU A 312 7.49 3.06 -8.10
C GLU A 312 6.47 3.97 -7.40
N ALA A 313 5.24 4.04 -7.92
CA ALA A 313 4.13 4.77 -7.27
C ALA A 313 3.67 4.12 -5.95
N LEU A 314 3.72 2.79 -5.84
CA LEU A 314 3.43 2.09 -4.58
C LEU A 314 4.47 2.43 -3.51
N ALA A 315 5.75 2.50 -3.87
CA ALA A 315 6.79 2.88 -2.92
C ALA A 315 6.64 4.33 -2.41
N ASP A 316 6.08 5.25 -3.21
CA ASP A 316 5.71 6.60 -2.72
C ASP A 316 4.60 6.52 -1.69
N LEU A 317 3.53 5.80 -2.02
CA LEU A 317 2.38 5.63 -1.14
C LEU A 317 2.77 4.91 0.16
N GLU A 318 3.68 3.93 0.12
CA GLU A 318 4.16 3.22 1.30
C GLU A 318 4.83 4.16 2.31
N ILE A 319 5.70 5.07 1.87
CA ILE A 319 6.38 6.02 2.77
C ILE A 319 5.36 6.97 3.40
N LEU A 320 4.46 7.53 2.60
CA LEU A 320 3.46 8.47 3.10
C LEU A 320 2.48 7.82 4.07
N GLU A 321 1.97 6.62 3.74
CA GLU A 321 1.08 5.89 4.64
C GLU A 321 1.80 5.43 5.92
N GLN A 322 3.09 5.10 5.85
CA GLN A 322 3.88 4.84 7.05
C GLN A 322 3.99 6.07 7.96
N MET A 323 4.20 7.27 7.40
CA MET A 323 4.22 8.50 8.19
C MET A 323 2.85 8.73 8.87
N LEU A 324 1.75 8.56 8.13
CA LEU A 324 0.39 8.70 8.68
C LEU A 324 0.11 7.68 9.79
N ARG A 325 0.40 6.38 9.56
CA ARG A 325 0.24 5.31 10.56
C ARG A 325 1.11 5.50 11.80
N SER A 326 2.31 6.08 11.64
CA SER A 326 3.17 6.42 12.77
C SER A 326 2.56 7.55 13.60
N GLY A 327 2.03 8.58 12.93
CA GLY A 327 1.31 9.69 13.57
C GLY A 327 0.06 9.25 14.31
N GLU A 328 -0.75 8.35 13.75
CA GLU A 328 -1.92 7.75 14.42
C GLU A 328 -1.58 6.97 15.70
N LYS A 329 -0.30 6.62 15.88
CA LYS A 329 0.21 5.84 17.01
C LYS A 329 1.25 6.60 17.82
N ASP A 330 1.12 7.92 17.88
CA ASP A 330 1.95 8.81 18.68
C ASP A 330 3.46 8.65 18.41
N GLY A 331 3.84 8.44 17.15
CA GLY A 331 5.25 8.29 16.75
C GLY A 331 5.80 6.88 16.89
N GLU A 332 4.96 5.84 16.80
CA GLU A 332 5.47 4.47 16.72
C GLU A 332 6.38 4.32 15.50
N LYS A 333 7.61 3.87 15.75
CA LYS A 333 8.62 3.65 14.72
C LYS A 333 8.13 2.65 13.66
N CYS A 334 8.13 3.07 12.40
CA CYS A 334 7.85 2.23 11.24
C CYS A 334 9.15 1.73 10.60
N GLY A 335 9.16 0.45 10.20
CA GLY A 335 10.27 -0.18 9.49
C GLY A 335 10.16 -0.05 7.97
N SER A 336 11.15 -0.60 7.26
CA SER A 336 11.32 -0.49 5.80
C SER A 336 10.04 -0.77 5.00
N PRO A 337 9.70 0.03 3.97
CA PRO A 337 8.64 -0.25 2.99
C PRO A 337 8.70 -1.69 2.44
N THR A 338 7.53 -2.31 2.23
CA THR A 338 7.38 -3.77 2.05
C THR A 338 7.97 -4.25 0.73
N LEU A 339 7.84 -3.45 -0.34
CA LEU A 339 8.28 -3.82 -1.69
C LEU A 339 9.80 -3.90 -1.86
N LEU A 340 10.57 -3.29 -0.97
CA LEU A 340 12.04 -3.31 -1.07
C LEU A 340 12.65 -4.63 -0.59
N ARG A 341 11.89 -5.46 0.13
CA ARG A 341 12.38 -6.77 0.58
C ARG A 341 12.27 -7.86 -0.50
N GLU A 342 11.28 -7.78 -1.38
CA GLU A 342 11.05 -8.81 -2.40
C GLU A 342 12.12 -8.77 -3.51
N ASN A 343 12.51 -7.57 -3.98
CA ASN A 343 13.55 -7.42 -5.00
C ASN A 343 14.95 -7.83 -4.52
N LEU A 344 15.25 -7.73 -3.22
CA LEU A 344 16.48 -8.26 -2.64
C LEU A 344 16.42 -9.78 -2.48
N ARG A 345 15.28 -10.35 -2.07
CA ARG A 345 15.11 -11.82 -2.01
C ARG A 345 15.21 -12.47 -3.39
N GLU A 346 14.70 -11.86 -4.45
CA GLU A 346 14.82 -12.39 -5.81
C GLU A 346 16.26 -12.31 -6.36
N LYS A 347 17.01 -11.23 -6.06
CA LYS A 347 18.43 -11.14 -6.45
C LYS A 347 19.33 -12.11 -5.68
N PHE A 348 19.05 -12.36 -4.40
CA PHE A 348 19.84 -13.30 -3.59
C PHE A 348 19.43 -14.77 -3.78
N SER A 349 18.19 -15.04 -4.23
CA SER A 349 17.73 -16.41 -4.50
C SER A 349 18.20 -16.96 -5.85
N ARG A 350 18.48 -16.11 -6.85
CA ARG A 350 19.06 -16.54 -8.13
C ARG A 350 20.53 -16.97 -8.05
N LEU A 351 21.18 -16.78 -6.89
CA LEU A 351 22.59 -17.15 -6.67
C LEU A 351 22.77 -18.46 -5.89
N ASN A 352 21.70 -19.13 -5.47
CA ASN A 352 21.80 -20.45 -4.84
C ASN A 352 20.81 -21.43 -5.47
N SER A 353 21.42 -22.37 -6.18
CA SER A 353 20.87 -23.52 -6.91
C SER A 353 19.80 -24.35 -6.18
N ASP A 354 18.87 -24.84 -6.99
CA ASP A 354 17.94 -25.99 -6.87
C ASP A 354 18.53 -27.24 -6.13
N PRO A 355 17.75 -28.28 -5.70
CA PRO A 355 16.33 -28.53 -5.96
C PRO A 355 15.47 -29.16 -4.82
N THR A 356 14.18 -29.32 -5.15
CA THR A 356 13.15 -30.24 -4.57
C THR A 356 12.53 -29.93 -3.20
N THR A 357 11.29 -29.44 -3.21
CA THR A 357 10.17 -30.00 -2.43
C THR A 357 8.82 -29.52 -2.99
N LEU A 358 7.92 -30.47 -3.27
CA LEU A 358 6.51 -30.25 -3.61
C LEU A 358 5.78 -29.46 -2.51
N GLU A 359 5.30 -28.26 -2.82
CA GLU A 359 4.37 -27.53 -1.93
C GLU A 359 2.90 -27.74 -2.32
N ARG A 360 2.11 -28.06 -1.29
CA ARG A 360 0.66 -28.29 -1.31
C ARG A 360 -0.12 -27.00 -1.63
N PRO A 361 -1.31 -27.08 -2.28
CA PRO A 361 -2.08 -25.89 -2.62
C PRO A 361 -2.66 -25.19 -1.37
N ALA A 362 -2.55 -23.85 -1.36
CA ALA A 362 -3.13 -22.99 -0.34
C ALA A 362 -4.67 -22.89 -0.46
N ARG A 363 -5.34 -22.90 0.70
CA ARG A 363 -6.81 -22.81 0.84
C ARG A 363 -7.34 -21.39 0.52
N PRO A 364 -8.59 -21.27 0.02
CA PRO A 364 -9.18 -19.99 -0.36
C PRO A 364 -9.54 -19.11 0.86
N SER A 365 -9.32 -17.80 0.70
CA SER A 365 -9.68 -16.73 1.63
C SER A 365 -11.17 -16.37 1.50
N ASN A 366 -11.91 -16.48 2.60
CA ASN A 366 -13.33 -16.12 2.67
C ASN A 366 -13.46 -14.71 3.27
N THR A 367 -14.15 -13.83 2.54
CA THR A 367 -14.51 -12.46 2.93
C THR A 367 -15.75 -12.48 3.83
N ASP A 368 -15.57 -12.25 5.13
CA ASP A 368 -16.64 -11.87 6.06
C ASP A 368 -15.99 -11.10 7.23
N LYS A 369 -16.34 -9.81 7.41
CA LYS A 369 -15.72 -8.92 8.41
C LYS A 369 -16.14 -9.33 9.84
N MET A 370 -15.30 -10.13 10.50
CA MET A 370 -15.44 -10.46 11.93
C MET A 370 -14.90 -9.33 12.81
N ALA A 371 -15.47 -9.16 14.01
CA ALA A 371 -14.99 -8.16 14.96
C ALA A 371 -13.52 -8.44 15.35
N ALA A 372 -12.68 -7.41 15.27
CA ALA A 372 -11.29 -7.49 15.71
C ALA A 372 -11.22 -7.58 17.25
N ALA A 373 -10.21 -8.28 17.76
CA ALA A 373 -9.98 -8.39 19.20
C ALA A 373 -9.64 -7.02 19.80
N LYS A 374 -9.86 -6.85 21.12
CA LYS A 374 -9.21 -5.77 21.87
C LYS A 374 -7.68 -5.87 21.72
N GLN A 375 -6.99 -4.72 21.80
CA GLN A 375 -5.54 -4.56 21.57
C GLN A 375 -4.74 -5.82 21.95
N HIS A 376 -4.11 -6.44 20.95
CA HIS A 376 -3.43 -7.71 21.11
C HIS A 376 -2.18 -7.53 21.98
N ILE A 377 -2.22 -8.02 23.21
CA ILE A 377 -1.06 -8.06 24.11
C ILE A 377 -0.25 -9.32 23.80
N PRO A 378 1.05 -9.22 23.46
CA PRO A 378 1.89 -10.38 23.20
C PRO A 378 1.83 -11.40 24.34
N ILE A 379 1.66 -12.70 24.02
CA ILE A 379 1.56 -13.75 25.04
C ILE A 379 2.92 -13.95 25.71
N VAL A 380 3.13 -13.29 26.85
CA VAL A 380 4.33 -13.44 27.67
C VAL A 380 4.29 -14.72 28.50
N LYS A 381 5.32 -15.58 28.36
CA LYS A 381 5.54 -16.74 29.25
C LYS A 381 6.27 -16.28 30.52
N LYS A 382 5.83 -16.74 31.70
CA LYS A 382 6.47 -16.39 32.99
C LYS A 382 7.91 -16.87 33.08
N ARG A 383 8.21 -17.99 32.43
CA ARG A 383 9.54 -18.60 32.30
C ARG A 383 9.66 -19.13 30.89
N THR A 384 10.79 -18.88 30.23
CA THR A 384 11.07 -19.26 28.84
C THR A 384 11.81 -20.59 28.72
N HIS A 385 12.19 -21.20 29.84
CA HIS A 385 12.89 -22.48 29.88
C HIS A 385 12.09 -23.56 29.16
N ARG A 386 12.69 -24.19 28.16
CA ARG A 386 12.10 -25.30 27.41
C ARG A 386 12.37 -26.60 28.14
N PHE A 387 11.35 -27.44 28.27
CA PHE A 387 11.47 -28.74 28.90
C PHE A 387 11.59 -29.81 27.84
N ASN A 388 12.75 -30.46 27.78
CA ASN A 388 12.98 -31.54 26.83
C ASN A 388 12.39 -32.86 27.34
N ARG A 389 12.32 -33.87 26.47
CA ARG A 389 11.91 -35.22 26.86
C ARG A 389 13.01 -35.89 27.67
N HIS A 390 12.64 -36.68 28.66
CA HIS A 390 13.60 -37.59 29.31
C HIS A 390 14.30 -38.48 28.28
N GLN A 391 15.64 -38.47 28.34
CA GLN A 391 16.57 -39.19 27.46
C GLN A 391 16.65 -38.72 26.00
N SER A 392 16.07 -37.55 25.66
CA SER A 392 16.24 -36.96 24.32
C SER A 392 17.66 -36.49 24.02
N ASP A 393 18.44 -36.22 25.08
CA ASP A 393 19.87 -35.92 25.05
C ASP A 393 20.74 -37.17 24.86
N ARG A 394 20.22 -38.36 25.21
CA ARG A 394 20.99 -39.62 25.20
C ARG A 394 20.71 -40.52 24.01
N PHE A 395 19.49 -40.46 23.46
CA PHE A 395 19.07 -41.35 22.39
C PHE A 395 18.54 -40.55 21.20
N MET A 396 19.20 -40.67 20.04
CA MET A 396 18.78 -39.98 18.79
C MET A 396 17.35 -40.30 18.36
N ARG A 397 16.84 -41.50 18.68
CA ARG A 397 15.45 -41.91 18.43
C ARG A 397 14.40 -41.16 19.27
N VAL A 398 14.82 -40.40 20.29
CA VAL A 398 13.92 -39.68 21.20
C VAL A 398 14.00 -38.19 20.91
N GLY A 399 13.05 -37.67 20.15
CA GLY A 399 13.00 -36.24 19.84
C GLY A 399 12.82 -35.32 21.06
N ALA A 400 13.35 -34.10 20.97
CA ALA A 400 13.31 -33.06 22.00
C ALA A 400 11.92 -32.39 22.14
N SER A 401 10.91 -33.18 22.54
CA SER A 401 9.54 -32.71 22.77
C SER A 401 9.06 -33.07 24.18
N TRP A 402 8.52 -32.10 24.92
CA TRP A 402 8.06 -32.35 26.30
C TRP A 402 7.03 -33.48 26.36
N ARG A 403 7.31 -34.49 27.19
CA ARG A 403 6.36 -35.55 27.57
C ARG A 403 6.54 -35.83 29.05
N LYS A 404 5.43 -35.87 29.80
CA LYS A 404 5.46 -36.22 31.23
C LYS A 404 6.05 -37.63 31.38
N PRO A 405 7.18 -37.81 32.08
CA PRO A 405 7.77 -39.14 32.30
C PRO A 405 6.79 -40.05 33.04
N LYS A 406 6.75 -41.32 32.63
CA LYS A 406 5.88 -42.38 33.19
C LYS A 406 6.74 -43.42 33.92
N GLY A 407 6.10 -44.28 34.71
CA GLY A 407 6.75 -45.35 35.49
C GLY A 407 6.96 -44.97 36.96
N ILE A 408 6.86 -45.97 37.83
CA ILE A 408 6.99 -45.77 39.29
C ILE A 408 8.43 -45.43 39.70
N ASP A 409 9.42 -46.05 39.05
CA ASP A 409 10.85 -45.90 39.37
C ASP A 409 11.58 -44.80 38.58
N ASN A 410 10.86 -44.02 37.76
CA ASN A 410 11.49 -43.01 36.92
C ASN A 410 12.07 -41.84 37.75
N CYS A 411 13.40 -41.69 37.73
CA CYS A 411 14.15 -40.72 38.53
C CYS A 411 13.79 -39.25 38.24
N VAL A 412 13.46 -38.91 36.98
CA VAL A 412 12.99 -37.57 36.59
C VAL A 412 11.59 -37.30 37.13
N ARG A 413 10.67 -38.28 37.03
CA ARG A 413 9.31 -38.18 37.61
C ARG A 413 9.37 -37.96 39.12
N ARG A 414 10.28 -38.68 39.79
CA ARG A 414 10.52 -38.57 41.24
C ARG A 414 11.37 -37.35 41.65
N ARG A 415 11.87 -36.57 40.67
CA ARG A 415 12.65 -35.34 40.87
C ARG A 415 13.93 -35.54 41.69
N PHE A 416 14.68 -36.60 41.41
CA PHE A 416 15.97 -36.83 42.07
C PHE A 416 16.96 -35.72 41.72
N LYS A 417 17.86 -35.38 42.65
CA LYS A 417 18.89 -34.35 42.46
C LYS A 417 19.79 -34.73 41.27
N GLY A 418 20.15 -33.74 40.44
CA GLY A 418 20.99 -33.94 39.24
C GLY A 418 20.24 -34.43 37.99
N GLN A 419 18.93 -34.69 38.09
CA GLN A 419 18.09 -35.03 36.95
C GLN A 419 17.50 -33.77 36.28
N MET A 420 17.04 -33.92 35.05
CA MET A 420 16.44 -32.83 34.28
C MET A 420 15.23 -32.19 34.98
N ALA A 421 15.09 -30.87 34.83
CA ALA A 421 13.97 -30.14 35.41
C ALA A 421 12.63 -30.56 34.77
N MET A 422 11.57 -30.64 35.59
CA MET A 422 10.20 -30.81 35.12
C MET A 422 9.39 -29.52 35.34
N PRO A 423 8.35 -29.26 34.51
CA PRO A 423 7.36 -28.24 34.82
C PRO A 423 6.75 -28.47 36.19
N SER A 424 6.79 -27.43 37.02
CA SER A 424 6.12 -27.36 38.31
C SER A 424 5.11 -26.21 38.34
N ILE A 425 4.32 -26.13 39.42
CA ILE A 425 3.40 -25.02 39.64
C ILE A 425 4.20 -23.72 39.64
N GLY A 426 3.86 -22.79 38.74
CA GLY A 426 4.60 -21.54 38.51
C GLY A 426 5.07 -21.36 37.07
N TYR A 427 5.25 -22.46 36.32
CA TYR A 427 5.49 -22.42 34.87
C TYR A 427 4.16 -22.23 34.13
N GLY A 428 4.08 -21.22 33.25
CA GLY A 428 2.86 -20.91 32.48
C GLY A 428 2.90 -19.52 31.85
N SER A 429 1.82 -19.13 31.17
CA SER A 429 1.67 -17.75 30.68
C SER A 429 1.40 -16.78 31.83
N ASN A 430 1.78 -15.51 31.64
CA ASN A 430 1.45 -14.41 32.55
C ASN A 430 -0.06 -14.39 32.83
N LYS A 431 -0.48 -14.01 34.05
CA LYS A 431 -1.90 -13.93 34.43
C LYS A 431 -2.71 -13.07 33.45
N LYS A 432 -2.12 -11.96 32.95
CA LYS A 432 -2.77 -11.04 31.99
C LYS A 432 -3.08 -11.67 30.63
N THR A 433 -2.25 -12.60 30.14
CA THR A 433 -2.36 -13.23 28.81
C THR A 433 -2.69 -14.72 28.88
N ARG A 434 -3.04 -15.22 30.07
CA ARG A 434 -3.40 -16.62 30.28
C ARG A 434 -4.70 -16.93 29.53
N HIS A 435 -4.72 -18.07 28.83
CA HIS A 435 -5.85 -18.53 28.00
C HIS A 435 -6.18 -17.66 26.78
N MET A 436 -5.33 -16.68 26.47
CA MET A 436 -5.44 -15.90 25.25
C MET A 436 -4.82 -16.65 24.08
N MET A 437 -5.48 -16.60 22.93
CA MET A 437 -5.02 -17.15 21.66
C MET A 437 -4.08 -16.15 20.95
N PRO A 438 -3.28 -16.59 19.97
CA PRO A 438 -2.48 -15.69 19.13
C PRO A 438 -3.31 -14.64 18.37
N SER A 439 -4.62 -14.87 18.24
CA SER A 439 -5.57 -13.91 17.67
C SER A 439 -6.03 -12.82 18.66
N GLY A 440 -5.55 -12.83 19.91
CA GLY A 440 -5.95 -11.89 20.97
C GLY A 440 -7.24 -12.25 21.71
N HIS A 441 -7.99 -13.24 21.23
CA HIS A 441 -9.25 -13.67 21.84
C HIS A 441 -9.02 -14.79 22.87
N LYS A 442 -9.94 -14.94 23.82
CA LYS A 442 -10.08 -16.15 24.65
C LYS A 442 -11.07 -17.12 23.99
N ALA A 443 -10.82 -18.42 24.08
CA ALA A 443 -11.78 -19.40 23.60
C ALA A 443 -13.02 -19.45 24.49
N PHE A 444 -14.20 -19.46 23.89
CA PHE A 444 -15.46 -19.76 24.56
C PHE A 444 -16.11 -20.95 23.87
N LEU A 445 -16.35 -22.04 24.61
CA LEU A 445 -16.89 -23.27 24.07
C LEU A 445 -18.40 -23.09 23.78
N VAL A 446 -18.80 -23.24 22.53
CA VAL A 446 -20.21 -23.15 22.10
C VAL A 446 -20.73 -24.53 21.67
N GLN A 447 -21.94 -24.87 22.11
CA GLN A 447 -22.62 -26.12 21.75
C GLN A 447 -23.90 -25.89 20.94
N ASN A 448 -24.46 -24.67 20.99
CA ASN A 448 -25.68 -24.31 20.27
C ASN A 448 -25.64 -22.84 19.80
N PRO A 449 -26.56 -22.43 18.89
CA PRO A 449 -26.60 -21.04 18.40
C PRO A 449 -26.88 -19.98 19.47
N LYS A 450 -27.61 -20.30 20.56
CA LYS A 450 -27.86 -19.36 21.66
C LYS A 450 -26.58 -19.05 22.44
N ASP A 451 -25.66 -19.99 22.56
CA ASP A 451 -24.35 -19.76 23.19
C ASP A 451 -23.52 -18.70 22.44
N VAL A 452 -23.76 -18.54 21.13
CA VAL A 452 -23.10 -17.52 20.30
C VAL A 452 -23.64 -16.12 20.62
N GLU A 453 -24.91 -16.01 21.00
CA GLU A 453 -25.53 -14.74 21.38
C GLU A 453 -24.93 -14.15 22.65
N LEU A 454 -24.48 -15.01 23.58
CA LEU A 454 -23.74 -14.59 24.78
C LEU A 454 -22.43 -13.86 24.42
N LEU A 455 -21.90 -14.08 23.22
CA LEU A 455 -20.68 -13.45 22.74
C LEU A 455 -20.94 -12.11 22.04
N LEU A 456 -22.19 -11.69 21.83
CA LEU A 456 -22.50 -10.44 21.12
C LEU A 456 -21.84 -9.22 21.78
N MET A 457 -21.95 -9.08 23.10
CA MET A 457 -21.33 -7.98 23.87
C MET A 457 -19.84 -8.22 24.18
N HIS A 458 -19.33 -9.41 23.85
CA HIS A 458 -17.99 -9.86 24.22
C HIS A 458 -17.13 -10.34 23.04
N ASN A 459 -17.57 -10.07 21.80
CA ASN A 459 -16.97 -10.56 20.55
C ASN A 459 -15.54 -10.05 20.31
N ARG A 460 -15.14 -8.96 20.99
CA ARG A 460 -13.76 -8.45 20.99
C ARG A 460 -12.82 -9.15 21.99
N THR A 461 -13.37 -9.88 22.97
CA THR A 461 -12.59 -10.54 24.03
C THR A 461 -12.60 -12.06 23.86
N PHE A 462 -13.70 -12.62 23.37
CA PHE A 462 -13.89 -14.06 23.21
C PHE A 462 -14.18 -14.43 21.76
N ALA A 463 -13.63 -15.57 21.35
CA ALA A 463 -13.93 -16.22 20.09
C ALA A 463 -14.68 -17.53 20.38
N ALA A 464 -15.66 -17.87 19.55
CA ALA A 464 -16.41 -19.11 19.64
C ALA A 464 -15.55 -20.30 19.19
N GLU A 465 -15.50 -21.33 20.02
CA GLU A 465 -14.93 -22.63 19.70
C GLU A 465 -16.04 -23.68 19.74
N ILE A 466 -16.35 -24.30 18.60
CA ILE A 466 -17.46 -25.23 18.51
C ILE A 466 -17.07 -26.56 19.15
N GLY A 467 -17.88 -27.03 20.10
CA GLY A 467 -17.67 -28.28 20.81
C GLY A 467 -17.56 -29.49 19.86
N HIS A 468 -16.70 -30.44 20.22
CA HIS A 468 -16.44 -31.61 19.36
C HIS A 468 -17.67 -32.50 19.14
N ALA A 469 -18.63 -32.50 20.08
CA ALA A 469 -19.85 -33.31 20.03
C ALA A 469 -20.99 -32.71 19.19
N VAL A 470 -20.84 -31.50 18.67
CA VAL A 470 -21.89 -30.82 17.88
C VAL A 470 -22.00 -31.43 16.48
N SER A 471 -23.23 -31.75 16.06
CA SER A 471 -23.55 -32.32 14.74
C SER A 471 -23.32 -31.31 13.60
N SER A 472 -22.93 -31.79 12.41
CA SER A 472 -22.62 -30.99 11.21
C SER A 472 -23.66 -29.90 10.94
N ARG A 473 -24.95 -30.26 10.89
CA ARG A 473 -26.08 -29.32 10.71
C ARG A 473 -26.06 -28.17 11.72
N LYS A 474 -25.92 -28.50 13.01
CA LYS A 474 -25.91 -27.49 14.07
C LYS A 474 -24.64 -26.63 14.05
N ARG A 475 -23.53 -27.14 13.51
CA ARG A 475 -22.32 -26.33 13.28
C ARG A 475 -22.53 -25.28 12.20
N VAL A 476 -23.27 -25.58 11.13
CA VAL A 476 -23.60 -24.60 10.07
C VAL A 476 -24.41 -23.45 10.67
N GLU A 477 -25.46 -23.77 11.44
CA GLU A 477 -26.29 -22.77 12.13
C GLU A 477 -25.46 -21.88 13.09
N ILE A 478 -24.52 -22.48 13.84
CA ILE A 478 -23.61 -21.74 14.73
C ILE A 478 -22.70 -20.79 13.93
N ILE A 479 -22.17 -21.23 12.78
CA ILE A 479 -21.29 -20.40 11.96
C ILE A 479 -22.06 -19.24 11.33
N GLU A 480 -23.25 -19.48 10.78
CA GLU A 480 -24.10 -18.43 10.22
C GLU A 480 -24.46 -17.38 11.27
N LYS A 481 -24.87 -17.82 12.46
CA LYS A 481 -25.15 -16.93 13.59
C LYS A 481 -23.91 -16.15 14.01
N ALA A 482 -22.74 -16.80 14.07
CA ALA A 482 -21.49 -16.13 14.43
C ALA A 482 -21.07 -15.09 13.39
N LYS A 483 -21.29 -15.34 12.09
CA LYS A 483 -21.07 -14.36 11.02
C LYS A 483 -22.00 -13.15 11.18
N ALA A 484 -23.29 -13.38 11.40
CA ALA A 484 -24.28 -12.32 11.59
C ALA A 484 -23.94 -11.41 12.80
N LEU A 485 -23.41 -11.98 13.88
CA LEU A 485 -23.03 -11.26 15.09
C LEU A 485 -21.57 -10.76 15.09
N GLY A 486 -20.82 -10.98 14.01
CA GLY A 486 -19.40 -10.63 13.90
C GLY A 486 -18.49 -11.37 14.89
N VAL A 487 -18.90 -12.52 15.41
CA VAL A 487 -18.17 -13.32 16.40
C VAL A 487 -17.16 -14.24 15.71
N LYS A 488 -15.88 -14.13 16.05
CA LYS A 488 -14.83 -15.00 15.48
C LYS A 488 -15.03 -16.47 15.88
N VAL A 489 -15.00 -17.38 14.91
CA VAL A 489 -15.03 -18.84 15.13
C VAL A 489 -13.64 -19.43 14.91
N THR A 490 -13.13 -20.22 15.86
CA THR A 490 -11.75 -20.75 15.83
C THR A 490 -11.62 -22.02 14.99
N ASN A 491 -12.66 -22.83 14.91
CA ASN A 491 -12.69 -24.11 14.20
C ASN A 491 -13.84 -24.23 13.15
N PRO A 492 -14.00 -23.24 12.25
CA PRO A 492 -15.17 -23.16 11.36
C PRO A 492 -15.27 -24.32 10.35
N LYS A 493 -14.14 -24.96 10.01
CA LYS A 493 -14.11 -26.05 9.01
C LYS A 493 -14.27 -27.45 9.63
N GLY A 494 -14.40 -27.58 10.95
CA GLY A 494 -14.46 -28.89 11.61
C GLY A 494 -15.79 -29.61 11.37
N ARG A 495 -15.77 -30.88 10.97
CA ARG A 495 -16.93 -31.76 10.66
C ARG A 495 -17.95 -31.26 9.61
N VAL A 496 -17.88 -30.01 9.16
CA VAL A 496 -18.74 -29.45 8.09
C VAL A 496 -18.27 -29.90 6.70
N THR A 497 -17.00 -30.30 6.57
CA THR A 497 -16.40 -30.77 5.30
C THR A 497 -16.60 -32.26 5.02
N THR A 498 -17.23 -33.01 5.92
CA THR A 498 -17.38 -34.48 5.84
C THR A 498 -18.68 -34.93 5.19
N GLU A 499 -19.57 -34.01 4.84
CA GLU A 499 -20.90 -34.29 4.25
C GLU A 499 -21.19 -33.41 3.02
N ALA A 500 -20.16 -32.78 2.43
CA ALA A 500 -20.26 -31.91 1.25
C ALA A 500 -19.69 -32.59 0.00
#